data_AF-K1T9M7-F1
#
_entry.id   AF-K1T9M7-F1
#
_cell.length_a   1.000
_cell.length_b   1.000
_cell.length_c   1.000
_cell.angle_alpha   90.00
_cell.angle_beta   90.00
_cell.angle_gamma   90.00
#
_symmetry.space_group_name_H-M   'P 1'
#
loop_
_entity.id
_entity.type
_entity.pdbx_description
1 polymer ?
#
loop_
_entity_poly.entity_id
_entity_poly.type
_entity_poly.pdbx_seq_one_letter_code
_entity_poly.pdbx_strand_id
1 'polypeptide(L)'
;MKTFRLILALAAVALTAVSCVEKSGKYQTLLAQRDSLLTVEQKYDQTLEILNEIETGFQSIREVEDRVMTQISDIENKPLDKKQQMVSQINQIKGILLQNKERIAELEAQFAQSGRKNASLAGTIKRLQEEMTRKVAQIESLQTELSQKNIEIEELA
;
A
#
# COMPACT_ATOMS: atom_id res chain seq x y z
N MET A 1 -31.44 -57.04 31.02
CA MET A 1 -31.70 -56.56 29.64
C MET A 1 -32.44 -55.22 29.55
N LYS A 2 -33.38 -54.88 30.45
CA LYS A 2 -34.14 -53.61 30.39
C LYS A 2 -33.30 -52.36 30.76
N THR A 3 -32.39 -52.48 31.72
CA THR A 3 -31.50 -51.39 32.16
C THR A 3 -30.42 -51.03 31.13
N PHE A 4 -29.86 -52.03 30.44
CA PHE A 4 -28.87 -51.82 29.37
C PHE A 4 -29.46 -51.11 28.14
N ARG A 5 -30.73 -51.39 27.81
CA ARG A 5 -31.47 -50.69 26.73
C ARG A 5 -31.76 -49.24 27.08
N LEU A 6 -32.01 -48.94 28.36
CA LEU A 6 -32.22 -47.57 28.85
C LEU A 6 -30.95 -46.73 28.80
N ILE A 7 -29.80 -47.31 29.18
CA ILE A 7 -28.49 -46.61 29.13
C ILE A 7 -28.08 -46.33 27.68
N LEU A 8 -28.30 -47.29 26.77
CA LEU A 8 -27.99 -47.12 25.35
C LEU A 8 -28.87 -46.05 24.69
N ALA A 9 -30.15 -45.96 25.08
CA ALA A 9 -31.08 -44.94 24.59
C ALA A 9 -30.71 -43.53 25.10
N LEU A 10 -30.28 -43.39 26.36
CA LEU A 10 -29.82 -42.12 26.92
C LEU A 10 -28.51 -41.62 26.28
N ALA A 11 -27.59 -42.52 25.94
CA ALA A 11 -26.35 -42.16 25.24
C ALA A 11 -26.60 -41.68 23.79
N ALA A 12 -27.60 -42.23 23.09
CA ALA A 12 -27.97 -41.79 21.74
C ALA A 12 -28.63 -40.39 21.71
N VAL A 13 -29.35 -40.00 22.77
CA VAL A 13 -29.92 -38.65 22.91
C VAL A 13 -28.85 -37.61 23.28
N ALA A 14 -27.82 -38.00 24.04
CA ALA A 14 -26.70 -37.10 24.36
C ALA A 14 -25.81 -36.78 23.13
N LEU A 15 -25.59 -37.75 22.23
CA LEU A 15 -24.80 -37.55 21.00
C LEU A 15 -25.50 -36.68 19.95
N THR A 16 -26.84 -36.65 19.93
CA THR A 16 -27.61 -35.79 19.01
C THR A 16 -27.72 -34.35 19.51
N ALA A 17 -27.53 -34.09 20.81
CA ALA A 17 -27.49 -32.73 21.36
C ALA A 17 -26.19 -31.98 21.02
N VAL A 18 -25.06 -32.68 20.88
CA VAL A 18 -23.78 -32.08 20.47
C VAL A 18 -23.81 -31.64 19.00
N SER A 19 -24.49 -32.40 18.15
CA SER A 19 -24.70 -32.11 16.71
C SER A 19 -25.55 -30.85 16.44
N CYS A 20 -26.29 -30.34 17.43
CA CYS A 20 -27.12 -29.14 17.30
C CYS A 20 -26.42 -27.84 17.75
N VAL A 21 -25.25 -27.94 18.39
CA VAL A 21 -24.48 -26.75 18.80
C VAL A 21 -23.82 -26.09 17.59
N GLU A 22 -23.26 -26.88 16.67
CA GLU A 22 -22.66 -26.42 15.41
C GLU A 22 -23.68 -25.81 14.43
N LYS A 23 -24.95 -26.27 14.49
CA LYS A 23 -26.07 -25.71 13.71
C LYS A 23 -26.86 -24.63 14.43
N SER A 24 -26.46 -24.23 15.64
CA SER A 24 -27.14 -23.14 16.33
C SER A 24 -26.87 -21.83 15.59
N GLY A 25 -27.92 -21.06 15.28
CA GLY A 25 -27.77 -19.77 14.59
C GLY A 25 -26.79 -18.83 15.30
N LYS A 26 -26.66 -18.93 16.63
CA LYS A 26 -25.68 -18.19 17.42
C LYS A 26 -24.23 -18.58 17.10
N TYR A 27 -23.93 -19.87 16.96
CA TYR A 27 -22.58 -20.33 16.59
C TYR A 27 -22.21 -19.90 15.17
N GLN A 28 -23.15 -20.01 14.21
CA GLN A 28 -22.94 -19.52 12.86
C GLN A 28 -22.75 -17.99 12.80
N THR A 29 -23.48 -17.22 13.61
CA THR A 29 -23.24 -15.77 13.72
C THR A 29 -21.89 -15.44 14.34
N LEU A 30 -21.42 -16.23 15.32
CA LEU A 30 -20.09 -16.04 15.92
C LEU A 30 -18.98 -16.36 14.93
N LEU A 31 -19.12 -17.45 14.15
CA LEU A 31 -18.19 -17.77 13.07
C LEU A 31 -18.17 -16.66 12.01
N ALA A 32 -19.35 -16.21 11.55
CA ALA A 32 -19.45 -15.12 10.59
C ALA A 32 -18.85 -13.80 11.12
N GLN A 33 -19.00 -13.51 12.42
CA GLN A 33 -18.36 -12.34 13.05
C GLN A 33 -16.84 -12.48 13.12
N ARG A 34 -16.34 -13.67 13.49
CA ARG A 34 -14.90 -13.95 13.53
C ARG A 34 -14.29 -13.86 12.14
N ASP A 35 -14.92 -14.46 11.14
CA ASP A 35 -14.43 -14.43 9.77
C ASP A 35 -14.51 -13.00 9.21
N SER A 36 -15.57 -12.26 9.53
CA SER A 36 -15.66 -10.83 9.23
C SER A 36 -14.53 -10.04 9.89
N LEU A 37 -14.14 -10.35 11.13
CA LEU A 37 -13.06 -9.65 11.82
C LEU A 37 -11.70 -9.92 11.16
N LEU A 38 -11.42 -11.18 10.78
CA LEU A 38 -10.21 -11.53 10.04
C LEU A 38 -10.09 -10.77 8.72
N THR A 39 -11.18 -10.63 7.97
CA THR A 39 -11.14 -9.84 6.73
C THR A 39 -10.87 -8.35 6.95
N VAL A 40 -11.26 -7.81 8.11
CA VAL A 40 -10.98 -6.41 8.48
C VAL A 40 -9.50 -6.25 8.86
N GLU A 41 -8.94 -7.21 9.60
CA GLU A 41 -7.52 -7.24 9.96
C GLU A 41 -6.64 -7.31 8.71
N GLN A 42 -6.92 -8.23 7.80
CA GLN A 42 -6.18 -8.36 6.54
C GLN A 42 -6.20 -7.07 5.68
N LYS A 43 -7.37 -6.41 5.58
CA LYS A 43 -7.48 -5.13 4.85
C LYS A 43 -6.70 -4.01 5.54
N TYR A 44 -6.64 -4.03 6.87
CA TYR A 44 -5.89 -3.07 7.64
C TYR A 44 -4.38 -3.26 7.46
N ASP A 45 -3.89 -4.51 7.51
CA ASP A 45 -2.48 -4.83 7.26
C ASP A 45 -2.05 -4.43 5.84
N GLN A 46 -2.88 -4.74 4.84
CA GLN A 46 -2.64 -4.31 3.45
C GLN A 46 -2.60 -2.78 3.32
N THR A 47 -3.49 -2.07 4.02
CA THR A 47 -3.49 -0.60 4.04
C THR A 47 -2.16 -0.06 4.60
N LEU A 48 -1.66 -0.64 5.69
CA LEU A 48 -0.39 -0.24 6.30
C LEU A 48 0.80 -0.57 5.41
N GLU A 49 0.80 -1.72 4.74
CA GLU A 49 1.83 -2.11 3.79
C GLU A 49 1.94 -1.09 2.66
N ILE A 50 0.81 -0.74 2.02
CA ILE A 50 0.77 0.26 0.95
C ILE A 50 1.27 1.63 1.43
N LEU A 51 0.85 2.06 2.63
CA LEU A 51 1.33 3.31 3.23
C LEU A 51 2.85 3.31 3.42
N ASN A 52 3.41 2.22 3.96
CA ASN A 52 4.85 2.08 4.17
C ASN A 52 5.63 2.08 2.86
N GLU A 53 5.12 1.39 1.82
CA GLU A 53 5.73 1.39 0.49
C GLU A 53 5.78 2.80 -0.10
N ILE A 54 4.67 3.56 -0.03
CA ILE A 54 4.61 4.93 -0.54
C ILE A 54 5.60 5.83 0.21
N GLU A 55 5.62 5.78 1.54
CA GLU A 55 6.50 6.62 2.37
C GLU A 55 7.98 6.28 2.14
N THR A 56 8.31 4.98 2.01
CA THR A 56 9.67 4.53 1.65
C THR A 56 10.06 5.01 0.26
N GLY A 57 9.13 4.98 -0.69
CA GLY A 57 9.32 5.53 -2.04
C GLY A 57 9.63 7.02 -1.99
N PHE A 58 8.86 7.82 -1.24
CA PHE A 58 9.12 9.25 -1.10
C PHE A 58 10.45 9.56 -0.41
N GLN A 59 10.82 8.78 0.60
CA GLN A 59 12.13 8.90 1.24
C GLN A 59 13.25 8.64 0.24
N SER A 60 13.14 7.57 -0.56
CA SER A 60 14.11 7.23 -1.60
C SER A 60 14.20 8.33 -2.67
N ILE A 61 13.07 8.89 -3.09
CA ILE A 61 13.00 10.03 -4.02
C ILE A 61 13.80 11.20 -3.45
N ARG A 62 13.54 11.59 -2.19
CA ARG A 62 14.21 12.72 -1.53
C ARG A 62 15.72 12.54 -1.49
N GLU A 63 16.20 11.35 -1.13
CA GLU A 63 17.65 11.07 -1.07
C GLU A 63 18.34 11.12 -2.44
N VAL A 64 17.68 10.63 -3.48
CA VAL A 64 18.22 10.70 -4.84
C VAL A 64 18.17 12.13 -5.37
N GLU A 65 17.07 12.84 -5.11
CA GLU A 65 16.86 14.23 -5.50
C GLU A 65 17.88 15.17 -4.87
N ASP A 66 18.14 15.05 -3.57
CA ASP A 66 19.16 15.84 -2.87
C ASP A 66 20.55 15.67 -3.51
N ARG A 67 20.88 14.44 -3.94
CA ARG A 67 22.12 14.17 -4.68
C ARG A 67 22.14 14.82 -6.06
N VAL A 68 21.03 14.81 -6.80
CA VAL A 68 20.95 15.47 -8.10
C VAL A 68 21.09 16.98 -7.93
N MET A 69 20.34 17.58 -7.01
CA MET A 69 20.38 19.02 -6.74
C MET A 69 21.76 19.54 -6.33
N THR A 70 22.54 18.75 -5.61
CA THR A 70 23.91 19.15 -5.22
C THR A 70 24.92 19.09 -6.37
N GLN A 71 24.62 18.34 -7.43
CA GLN A 71 25.53 18.10 -8.55
C GLN A 71 25.13 18.83 -9.83
N ILE A 72 23.88 19.29 -9.95
CA ILE A 72 23.34 19.86 -11.18
C ILE A 72 23.98 21.20 -11.58
N SER A 73 24.43 22.00 -10.61
CA SER A 73 24.98 23.32 -10.88
C SER A 73 26.27 23.27 -11.71
N ASP A 74 27.15 22.30 -11.46
CA ASP A 74 28.45 22.14 -12.12
C ASP A 74 28.53 20.95 -13.10
N ILE A 75 27.39 20.29 -13.37
CA ILE A 75 27.32 19.06 -14.17
C ILE A 75 27.88 19.21 -15.59
N GLU A 76 27.81 20.40 -16.19
CA GLU A 76 28.30 20.67 -17.54
C GLU A 76 29.81 20.43 -17.66
N ASN A 77 30.55 20.72 -16.59
CA ASN A 77 32.01 20.58 -16.49
C ASN A 77 32.44 19.18 -16.00
N LYS A 78 31.49 18.29 -15.68
CA LYS A 78 31.78 16.93 -15.23
C LYS A 78 32.01 15.99 -16.42
N PRO A 79 32.76 14.89 -16.20
CA PRO A 79 32.94 13.86 -17.22
C PRO A 79 31.61 13.16 -17.57
N LEU A 80 31.57 12.50 -18.72
CA LEU A 80 30.35 11.89 -19.29
C LEU A 80 29.69 10.88 -18.34
N ASP A 81 30.48 10.12 -17.57
CA ASP A 81 29.98 9.14 -16.60
C ASP A 81 29.11 9.78 -15.53
N LYS A 82 29.45 11.00 -15.08
CA LYS A 82 28.66 11.74 -14.09
C LYS A 82 27.36 12.27 -14.65
N LYS A 83 27.38 12.72 -15.91
CA LYS A 83 26.16 13.13 -16.63
C LYS A 83 25.20 11.94 -16.78
N GLN A 84 25.72 10.78 -17.18
CA GLN A 84 24.94 9.54 -17.29
C GLN A 84 24.42 9.06 -15.93
N GLN A 85 25.23 9.17 -14.87
CA GLN A 85 24.81 8.84 -13.51
C GLN A 85 23.60 9.70 -13.07
N MET A 86 23.63 11.00 -13.37
CA MET A 86 22.53 11.91 -13.04
C MET A 86 21.25 11.59 -13.83
N VAL A 87 21.38 11.30 -15.13
CA VAL A 87 20.24 10.84 -15.94
C VAL A 87 19.63 9.56 -15.36
N SER A 88 20.47 8.59 -14.96
CA SER A 88 20.02 7.37 -14.32
C SER A 88 19.32 7.63 -12.98
N GLN A 89 19.80 8.60 -12.20
CA GLN A 89 19.19 8.99 -10.92
C GLN A 89 17.81 9.62 -11.12
N ILE A 90 17.66 10.53 -12.09
CA ILE A 90 16.35 11.08 -12.43
C ILE A 90 15.41 9.96 -12.91
N ASN A 91 15.86 9.08 -13.81
CA ASN A 91 15.02 7.97 -14.28
C ASN A 91 14.61 7.03 -13.14
N GLN A 92 15.48 6.80 -12.15
CA GLN A 92 15.13 6.07 -10.94
C GLN A 92 14.03 6.79 -10.15
N ILE A 93 14.14 8.10 -9.93
CA ILE A 93 13.10 8.89 -9.25
C ILE A 93 11.77 8.79 -10.00
N LYS A 94 11.79 8.92 -11.33
CA LYS A 94 10.59 8.79 -12.17
C LYS A 94 9.90 7.44 -11.99
N GLY A 95 10.68 6.35 -11.97
CA GLY A 95 10.16 5.01 -11.72
C GLY A 95 9.48 4.88 -10.35
N ILE A 96 10.10 5.43 -9.30
CA ILE A 96 9.53 5.41 -7.94
C ILE A 96 8.26 6.28 -7.87
N LEU A 97 8.23 7.43 -8.55
CA LEU A 97 7.03 8.28 -8.63
C LEU A 97 5.85 7.54 -9.29
N LEU A 98 6.11 6.80 -10.37
CA LEU A 98 5.08 5.97 -11.01
C LEU A 98 4.55 4.90 -10.06
N GLN A 99 5.45 4.17 -9.39
CA GLN A 99 5.07 3.15 -8.40
C GLN A 99 4.23 3.75 -7.27
N ASN A 100 4.68 4.87 -6.68
CA ASN A 100 3.94 5.54 -5.61
C ASN A 100 2.57 6.04 -6.10
N LYS A 101 2.45 6.51 -7.35
CA LYS A 101 1.18 6.94 -7.92
C LYS A 101 0.18 5.79 -8.03
N GLU A 102 0.65 4.63 -8.50
CA GLU A 102 -0.16 3.40 -8.56
C GLU A 102 -0.61 2.96 -7.16
N ARG A 103 0.30 2.97 -6.18
CA ARG A 103 0.00 2.61 -4.79
C ARG A 103 -0.98 3.57 -4.11
N ILE A 104 -0.86 4.88 -4.35
CA ILE A 104 -1.82 5.87 -3.86
C ILE A 104 -3.21 5.62 -4.47
N ALA A 105 -3.29 5.32 -5.77
CA ALA A 105 -4.56 4.97 -6.41
C ALA A 105 -5.15 3.66 -5.85
N GLU A 106 -4.32 2.66 -5.55
CA GLU A 106 -4.75 1.42 -4.88
C GLU A 106 -5.34 1.72 -3.49
N LEU A 107 -4.64 2.54 -2.69
CA LEU A 107 -5.07 2.98 -1.37
C LEU A 107 -6.41 3.74 -1.42
N GLU A 108 -6.58 4.62 -2.40
CA GLU A 108 -7.83 5.34 -2.66
C GLU A 108 -8.98 4.41 -3.00
N ALA A 109 -8.75 3.43 -3.88
CA ALA A 109 -9.76 2.45 -4.25
C ALA A 109 -10.18 1.60 -3.04
N GLN A 110 -9.23 1.14 -2.23
CA GLN A 110 -9.53 0.40 -0.99
C GLN A 110 -10.31 1.25 0.01
N PHE A 111 -9.93 2.53 0.17
CA PHE A 111 -10.65 3.46 1.04
C PHE A 111 -12.09 3.67 0.58
N ALA A 112 -12.32 3.89 -0.72
CA ALA A 112 -13.64 4.06 -1.30
C ALA A 112 -14.52 2.80 -1.15
N GLN A 113 -13.94 1.60 -1.33
CA GLN A 113 -14.65 0.33 -1.18
C GLN A 113 -14.97 -0.04 0.27
N SER A 114 -14.26 0.55 1.24
CA SER A 114 -14.47 0.23 2.66
C SER A 114 -15.88 0.59 3.18
N GLY A 115 -16.56 1.54 2.52
CA GLY A 115 -17.86 2.08 2.94
C GLY A 115 -17.84 2.80 4.29
N ARG A 116 -16.68 2.89 4.95
CA ARG A 116 -16.50 3.52 6.26
C ARG A 116 -15.90 4.91 6.09
N LYS A 117 -16.50 5.88 6.77
CA LYS A 117 -15.94 7.23 6.84
C LYS A 117 -14.76 7.23 7.82
N ASN A 118 -13.53 7.23 7.30
CA ASN A 118 -12.32 7.43 8.10
C ASN A 118 -11.63 8.74 7.67
N ALA A 119 -11.83 9.80 8.47
CA ALA A 119 -11.28 11.12 8.16
C ALA A 119 -9.74 11.16 8.23
N SER A 120 -9.13 10.35 9.10
CA SER A 120 -7.68 10.26 9.23
C SER A 120 -7.06 9.68 7.97
N LEU A 121 -7.57 8.53 7.51
CA LEU A 121 -7.09 7.89 6.29
C LEU A 121 -7.33 8.77 5.05
N ALA A 122 -8.49 9.42 4.96
CA ALA A 122 -8.75 10.39 3.90
C ALA A 122 -7.75 11.56 3.90
N GLY A 123 -7.42 12.09 5.08
CA GLY A 123 -6.40 13.13 5.23
C GLY A 123 -5.00 12.66 4.83
N THR A 124 -4.64 11.43 5.19
CA THR A 124 -3.37 10.82 4.78
C THR A 124 -3.28 10.67 3.26
N ILE A 125 -4.31 10.10 2.63
CA ILE A 125 -4.38 9.96 1.16
C ILE A 125 -4.18 11.32 0.48
N LYS A 126 -4.92 12.35 0.93
CA LYS A 126 -4.79 13.70 0.39
C LYS A 126 -3.37 14.24 0.53
N ARG A 127 -2.73 14.07 1.70
CA ARG A 127 -1.33 14.49 1.93
C ARG A 127 -0.37 13.78 0.97
N LEU A 128 -0.57 12.49 0.72
CA LEU A 128 0.27 11.70 -0.20
C LEU A 128 0.10 12.17 -1.65
N GLN A 129 -1.13 12.46 -2.08
CA GLN A 129 -1.41 13.05 -3.41
C GLN A 129 -0.75 14.43 -3.58
N GLU A 130 -0.81 15.28 -2.56
CA GLU A 130 -0.15 16.58 -2.56
C GLU A 130 1.38 16.45 -2.60
N GLU A 131 1.94 15.50 -1.85
CA GLU A 131 3.38 15.20 -1.89
C GLU A 131 3.81 14.69 -3.27
N MET A 132 3.03 13.79 -3.86
CA MET A 132 3.23 13.31 -5.24
C MET A 132 3.28 14.48 -6.22
N THR A 133 2.29 15.38 -6.16
CA THR A 133 2.20 16.55 -7.05
C THR A 133 3.42 17.45 -6.90
N ARG A 134 3.86 17.70 -5.66
CA ARG A 134 5.07 18.51 -5.40
C ARG A 134 6.32 17.86 -5.98
N LYS A 135 6.49 16.54 -5.80
CA LYS A 135 7.67 15.81 -6.30
C LYS A 135 7.70 15.70 -7.82
N VAL A 136 6.56 15.51 -8.47
CA VAL A 136 6.46 15.55 -9.94
C VAL A 136 6.93 16.91 -10.47
N ALA A 137 6.38 18.00 -9.95
CA ALA A 137 6.77 19.34 -10.37
C ALA A 137 8.27 19.65 -10.14
N GLN A 138 8.82 19.17 -9.02
CA GLN A 138 10.24 19.34 -8.71
C GLN A 138 11.13 18.58 -9.71
N ILE A 139 10.72 17.38 -10.12
CA ILE A 139 11.45 16.58 -11.10
C ILE A 139 11.35 17.15 -12.51
N GLU A 140 10.18 17.65 -12.91
CA GLU A 140 10.01 18.38 -14.18
C GLU A 140 10.93 19.62 -14.25
N SER A 141 11.06 20.34 -13.13
CA SER A 141 12.01 21.46 -13.02
C SER A 141 13.46 21.00 -13.19
N LEU A 142 13.86 19.90 -12.56
CA LEU A 142 15.21 19.34 -12.69
C LEU A 142 15.50 18.85 -14.12
N GLN A 143 14.52 18.22 -14.78
CA GLN A 143 14.63 17.81 -16.18
C GLN A 143 14.82 19.01 -17.11
N THR A 144 14.09 20.10 -16.85
CA THR A 144 14.23 21.35 -17.60
C THR A 144 15.63 21.95 -17.44
N GLU A 145 16.14 22.01 -16.21
CA GLU A 145 17.50 22.52 -15.94
C GLU A 145 18.57 21.65 -16.62
N LEU A 146 18.41 20.32 -16.61
CA LEU A 146 19.34 19.42 -17.31
C LEU A 146 19.30 19.59 -18.82
N SER A 147 18.11 19.79 -19.38
CA SER A 147 17.94 20.05 -20.81
C SER A 147 18.62 21.37 -21.23
N GLN A 148 18.52 22.43 -20.41
CA GLN A 148 19.24 23.70 -20.64
C GLN A 148 20.76 23.52 -20.60
N LYS A 149 21.25 22.51 -19.86
CA LYS A 149 22.66 22.12 -19.73
C LYS A 149 23.09 21.08 -20.79
N ASN A 150 22.28 20.87 -21.82
CA ASN A 150 22.49 19.90 -22.90
C ASN A 150 22.60 18.44 -22.43
N ILE A 151 21.84 18.08 -21.39
CA ILE A 151 21.71 16.72 -20.87
C ILE A 151 20.25 16.29 -21.04
N GLU A 152 19.99 15.40 -21.99
CA GLU A 152 18.64 14.90 -22.26
C GLU A 152 18.25 13.78 -21.29
N ILE A 153 16.99 13.81 -20.85
CA ILE A 153 16.34 12.76 -20.05
C ILE A 153 15.04 12.41 -20.76
N GLU A 154 14.75 11.12 -20.90
CA GLU A 154 13.46 10.66 -21.44
C GLU A 154 12.29 11.25 -20.65
N GLU A 155 11.17 11.59 -21.29
CA GLU A 155 9.98 12.09 -20.60
C GLU A 155 9.28 11.00 -19.76
N LEU A 156 8.51 11.43 -18.77
CA LEU A 156 7.68 10.55 -17.94
C LEU A 156 6.39 10.30 -18.71
N ALA A 157 6.26 9.13 -19.35
CA ALA A 157 5.01 8.69 -19.97
C ALA A 157 4.03 8.14 -18.93
#